data_AF-A0A3D1B0Z5-F1
#
_entry.id   AF-A0A3D1B0Z5-F1
#
_cell.length_a   1.000
_cell.length_b   1.000
_cell.length_c   1.000
_cell.angle_alpha   90.00
_cell.angle_beta   90.00
_cell.angle_gamma   90.00
#
_symmetry.space_group_name_H-M   'P 1'
#
loop_
_entity.id
_entity.type
_entity.pdbx_description
1 polymer ?
#
loop_
_entity_poly.entity_id
_entity_poly.type
_entity_poly.pdbx_seq_one_letter_code
_entity_poly.pdbx_strand_id
1 'polypeptide(L)'
;MRWIAAALFFVATLCAQGGGSVQFRDLAAMAATGKPVMPCAELRSLTSYDLSVISANVIPASSEAPEHCRVNLMVLPEINIQVNLPTAWNGRLYMFGNGGWAGEPFESAGRAAHRARGLKAGFMTAATDTGHSVLSEPGASFALNRQKLLDFGFRAMHVTAVTAKTIAAAYYATPPAK
;
A
#
# COMPACT_ATOMS: atom_id res chain seq x y z
N MET A 1 -18.21 41.83 45.08
CA MET A 1 -18.86 41.32 43.86
C MET A 1 -17.90 40.35 43.19
N ARG A 2 -18.04 39.03 43.38
CA ARG A 2 -17.14 38.02 42.80
C ARG A 2 -17.72 37.59 41.46
N TRP A 3 -17.02 37.88 40.36
CA TRP A 3 -17.38 37.45 39.01
C TRP A 3 -16.79 36.07 38.77
N ILE A 4 -17.64 35.05 38.68
CA ILE A 4 -17.25 33.69 38.29
C ILE A 4 -17.38 33.62 36.77
N ALA A 5 -16.26 33.71 36.05
CA ALA A 5 -16.22 33.41 34.63
C ALA A 5 -16.20 31.89 34.44
N ALA A 6 -17.33 31.32 34.03
CA ALA A 6 -17.42 29.93 33.63
C ALA A 6 -16.75 29.76 32.25
N ALA A 7 -15.55 29.20 32.23
CA ALA A 7 -14.88 28.81 30.99
C ALA A 7 -15.57 27.56 30.42
N LEU A 8 -16.36 27.75 29.37
CA LEU A 8 -16.90 26.66 28.55
C LEU A 8 -15.74 26.03 27.75
N PHE A 9 -15.20 24.93 28.25
CA PHE A 9 -14.29 24.06 27.50
C PHE A 9 -15.09 23.34 26.41
N PHE A 10 -15.04 23.86 25.19
CA PHE A 10 -15.42 23.10 24.00
C PHE A 10 -14.36 22.02 23.78
N VAL A 11 -14.66 20.78 24.21
CA VAL A 11 -13.88 19.61 23.81
C VAL A 11 -14.20 19.37 22.33
N ALA A 12 -13.39 19.95 21.45
CA ALA A 12 -13.39 19.57 20.05
C ALA A 12 -12.94 18.11 19.98
N THR A 13 -13.88 17.19 19.78
CA THR A 13 -13.56 15.81 19.49
C THR A 13 -12.87 15.81 18.12
N LEU A 14 -11.53 15.79 18.11
CA LEU A 14 -10.80 15.45 16.90
C LEU A 14 -11.23 14.03 16.54
N CYS A 15 -12.03 13.88 15.48
CA CYS A 15 -12.11 12.61 14.77
C CYS A 15 -10.72 12.33 14.20
N ALA A 16 -9.84 11.74 15.01
CA ALA A 16 -8.65 11.09 14.52
C ALA A 16 -9.13 9.95 13.63
N GLN A 17 -9.02 10.11 12.31
CA GLN A 17 -9.14 8.98 11.39
C GLN A 17 -8.09 7.96 11.83
N GLY A 18 -8.54 6.80 12.30
CA GLY A 18 -7.74 5.80 13.02
C GLY A 18 -6.66 5.13 12.18
N GLY A 19 -5.65 5.89 11.74
CA GLY A 19 -4.53 5.46 10.91
C GLY A 19 -3.58 4.47 11.60
N GLY A 20 -3.81 4.12 12.86
CA GLY A 20 -3.06 3.09 13.59
C GLY A 20 -3.82 1.77 13.77
N SER A 21 -5.11 1.73 13.44
CA SER A 21 -5.91 0.51 13.60
C SER A 21 -5.85 -0.36 12.35
N VAL A 22 -5.67 -1.65 12.55
CA VAL A 22 -5.61 -2.61 11.45
C VAL A 22 -6.96 -2.63 10.73
N GLN A 23 -7.02 -2.09 9.50
CA GLN A 23 -8.20 -2.07 8.62
C GLN A 23 -8.84 -3.45 8.36
N PHE A 24 -8.16 -4.55 8.70
CA PHE A 24 -8.64 -5.92 8.50
C PHE A 24 -8.30 -6.80 9.71
N ARG A 25 -9.32 -7.25 10.45
CA ARG A 25 -9.17 -8.28 11.50
C ARG A 25 -9.55 -9.65 10.91
N ASP A 26 -8.75 -10.66 11.26
CA ASP A 26 -9.09 -12.09 11.19
C ASP A 26 -9.39 -12.67 9.79
N LEU A 27 -8.42 -12.58 8.87
CA LEU A 27 -8.38 -13.48 7.71
C LEU A 27 -7.69 -14.78 8.10
N ALA A 28 -8.44 -15.87 8.18
CA ALA A 28 -7.86 -17.21 8.19
C ALA A 28 -7.06 -17.42 6.89
N ALA A 29 -5.87 -18.01 7.01
CA ALA A 29 -5.07 -18.35 5.84
C ALA A 29 -5.85 -19.33 4.95
N MET A 30 -5.99 -18.98 3.67
CA MET A 30 -6.58 -19.85 2.66
C MET A 30 -5.51 -20.68 1.97
N ALA A 31 -5.90 -21.84 1.45
CA ALA A 31 -5.02 -22.68 0.65
C ALA A 31 -4.50 -21.91 -0.58
N ALA A 32 -3.23 -22.11 -0.91
CA ALA A 32 -2.64 -21.53 -2.11
C ALA A 32 -3.20 -22.20 -3.38
N THR A 33 -3.53 -21.37 -4.36
CA THR A 33 -4.09 -21.75 -5.66
C THR A 33 -3.15 -21.43 -6.81
N GLY A 34 -2.10 -20.64 -6.58
CA GLY A 34 -1.16 -20.21 -7.60
C GLY A 34 0.29 -20.21 -7.11
N LYS A 35 1.20 -20.42 -8.06
CA LYS A 35 2.65 -20.31 -7.90
C LYS A 35 3.22 -19.41 -9.01
N PRO A 36 4.38 -18.77 -8.79
CA PRO A 36 5.02 -17.96 -9.81
C PRO A 36 5.33 -18.77 -11.07
N VAL A 37 5.14 -18.17 -12.24
CA VAL A 37 5.51 -18.73 -13.56
C VAL A 37 6.80 -18.12 -14.12
N MET A 38 7.35 -17.11 -13.42
CA MET A 38 8.60 -16.44 -13.76
C MET A 38 9.39 -16.07 -12.49
N PRO A 39 10.72 -15.93 -12.57
CA PRO A 39 11.52 -15.37 -11.48
C PRO A 39 11.11 -13.95 -11.11
N CYS A 40 11.18 -13.60 -9.82
CA CYS A 40 10.85 -12.28 -9.31
C CYS A 40 11.63 -11.15 -10.03
N ALA A 41 12.91 -11.36 -10.30
CA ALA A 41 13.77 -10.35 -10.94
C ALA A 41 13.31 -9.99 -12.35
N GLU A 42 12.66 -10.91 -13.08
CA GLU A 42 12.20 -10.67 -14.45
C GLU A 42 11.02 -9.68 -14.51
N LEU A 43 10.33 -9.41 -13.41
CA LEU A 43 9.29 -8.38 -13.36
C LEU A 43 9.83 -6.97 -13.68
N ARG A 44 11.14 -6.76 -13.61
CA ARG A 44 11.78 -5.52 -14.10
C ARG A 44 11.51 -5.25 -15.58
N SER A 45 11.28 -6.29 -16.38
CA SER A 45 10.93 -6.19 -17.80
C SER A 45 9.59 -5.52 -18.07
N LEU A 46 8.73 -5.38 -17.06
CA LEU A 46 7.46 -4.65 -17.18
C LEU A 46 7.63 -3.12 -17.18
N THR A 47 8.86 -2.62 -17.03
CA THR A 47 9.15 -1.20 -17.18
C THR A 47 8.74 -0.71 -18.56
N SER A 48 8.04 0.41 -18.60
CA SER A 48 7.51 1.08 -19.78
C SER A 48 7.64 2.60 -19.63
N TYR A 49 7.07 3.35 -20.57
CA TYR A 49 7.08 4.81 -20.52
C TYR A 49 6.35 5.37 -19.28
N ASP A 50 5.19 4.79 -18.93
CA ASP A 50 4.35 5.30 -17.83
C ASP A 50 4.61 4.63 -16.48
N LEU A 51 5.33 3.50 -16.48
CA LEU A 51 5.58 2.67 -15.30
C LEU A 51 7.03 2.24 -15.23
N SER A 52 7.70 2.55 -14.13
CA SER A 52 9.10 2.16 -13.88
C SER A 52 9.19 1.15 -12.75
N VAL A 53 9.64 -0.08 -13.04
CA VAL A 53 9.93 -1.09 -12.00
C VAL A 53 11.32 -0.85 -11.42
N ILE A 54 11.37 -0.17 -10.29
CA ILE A 54 12.61 0.24 -9.63
C ILE A 54 13.35 -0.96 -9.04
N SER A 55 12.61 -1.88 -8.42
CA SER A 55 13.19 -3.11 -7.86
C SER A 55 12.20 -4.26 -7.86
N ALA A 56 12.68 -5.48 -8.07
CA ALA A 56 11.94 -6.72 -7.87
C ALA A 56 12.86 -7.75 -7.23
N ASN A 57 12.70 -7.97 -5.92
CA ASN A 57 13.61 -8.79 -5.12
C ASN A 57 12.83 -9.86 -4.35
N VAL A 58 13.38 -11.07 -4.27
CA VAL A 58 12.84 -12.12 -3.40
C VAL A 58 13.18 -11.78 -1.95
N ILE A 59 12.16 -11.78 -1.10
CA ILE A 59 12.30 -11.65 0.34
C ILE A 59 12.12 -13.05 0.95
N PRO A 60 13.12 -13.58 1.68
CA PRO A 60 13.02 -14.90 2.29
C PRO A 60 11.92 -14.94 3.35
N ALA A 61 11.42 -16.15 3.64
CA ALA A 61 10.45 -16.35 4.70
C ALA A 61 11.04 -15.98 6.07
N SER A 62 10.21 -15.40 6.94
CA SER A 62 10.53 -15.04 8.32
C SER A 62 9.33 -15.28 9.25
N SER A 63 9.46 -14.96 10.53
CA SER A 63 8.34 -14.96 11.49
C SER A 63 7.24 -13.96 11.13
N GLU A 64 7.56 -12.92 10.37
CA GLU A 64 6.65 -11.83 10.00
C GLU A 64 5.92 -12.09 8.70
N ALA A 65 6.52 -12.79 7.73
CA ALA A 65 5.89 -13.03 6.44
C ALA A 65 6.44 -14.29 5.76
N PRO A 66 5.63 -15.00 4.95
CA PRO A 66 6.13 -16.03 4.05
C PRO A 66 7.08 -15.44 3.01
N GLU A 67 7.81 -16.30 2.31
CA GLU A 67 8.61 -15.90 1.15
C GLU A 67 7.73 -15.22 0.10
N HIS A 68 8.19 -14.08 -0.40
CA HIS A 68 7.47 -13.29 -1.40
C HIS A 68 8.41 -12.48 -2.29
N CYS A 69 7.98 -12.20 -3.51
CA CYS A 69 8.61 -11.19 -4.36
C CYS A 69 8.12 -9.81 -3.93
N ARG A 70 9.03 -8.88 -3.61
CA ARG A 70 8.73 -7.47 -3.34
C ARG A 70 9.12 -6.64 -4.55
N VAL A 71 8.13 -5.96 -5.11
CA VAL A 71 8.28 -5.07 -6.26
C VAL A 71 8.00 -3.64 -5.81
N ASN A 72 8.98 -2.76 -5.99
CA ASN A 72 8.81 -1.32 -5.84
C ASN A 72 8.83 -0.70 -7.22
N LEU A 73 7.89 0.18 -7.50
CA LEU A 73 7.72 0.81 -8.80
C LEU A 73 7.14 2.21 -8.66
N MET A 74 7.27 2.99 -9.73
CA MET A 74 6.68 4.32 -9.85
C MET A 74 5.81 4.37 -11.09
N VAL A 75 4.60 4.92 -10.97
CA VAL A 75 3.76 5.29 -12.11
C VAL A 75 3.78 6.80 -12.23
N LEU A 76 3.96 7.31 -13.45
CA LEU A 76 4.01 8.75 -13.71
C LEU A 76 2.79 9.48 -13.13
N PRO A 77 2.94 10.73 -12.65
CA PRO A 77 4.20 11.45 -12.60
C PRO A 77 5.13 10.98 -11.48
N GLU A 78 4.59 10.60 -10.31
CA GLU A 78 5.41 10.27 -9.13
C GLU A 78 4.71 9.35 -8.11
N ILE A 79 3.71 8.56 -8.54
CA ILE A 79 3.00 7.63 -7.63
C ILE A 79 3.89 6.43 -7.37
N ASN A 80 4.43 6.31 -6.16
CA ASN A 80 5.18 5.13 -5.78
C ASN A 80 4.24 4.04 -5.27
N ILE A 81 4.56 2.80 -5.65
CA ILE A 81 3.77 1.62 -5.36
C ILE A 81 4.70 0.51 -4.88
N GLN A 82 4.26 -0.20 -3.85
CA GLN A 82 4.86 -1.46 -3.44
C GLN A 82 3.85 -2.60 -3.63
N VAL A 83 4.25 -3.62 -4.37
CA VAL A 83 3.50 -4.88 -4.54
C VAL A 83 4.29 -6.02 -3.94
N ASN A 84 3.64 -6.88 -3.15
CA ASN A 84 4.27 -8.07 -2.55
C ASN A 84 3.50 -9.32 -2.96
N LEU A 85 4.19 -10.25 -3.61
CA LEU A 85 3.62 -11.43 -4.27
C LEU A 85 4.15 -12.71 -3.58
N PRO A 86 3.38 -13.38 -2.70
CA PRO A 86 3.84 -14.58 -2.01
C PRO A 86 4.06 -15.75 -2.97
N THR A 87 5.08 -16.57 -2.72
CA THR A 87 5.33 -17.76 -3.56
C THR A 87 4.14 -18.74 -3.51
N ALA A 88 3.48 -18.85 -2.37
CA ALA A 88 2.22 -19.57 -2.19
C ALA A 88 1.06 -18.55 -2.13
N TRP A 89 0.38 -18.34 -3.26
CA TRP A 89 -0.66 -17.31 -3.39
C TRP A 89 -2.07 -17.92 -3.45
N ASN A 90 -3.02 -17.33 -2.73
CA ASN A 90 -4.43 -17.78 -2.68
C ASN A 90 -5.31 -17.20 -3.80
N GLY A 91 -4.72 -16.53 -4.80
CA GLY A 91 -5.46 -15.93 -5.92
C GLY A 91 -6.13 -14.59 -5.62
N ARG A 92 -5.88 -13.96 -4.47
CA ARG A 92 -6.57 -12.73 -4.03
C ARG A 92 -5.60 -11.56 -3.82
N LEU A 93 -6.07 -10.35 -4.11
CA LEU A 93 -5.37 -9.09 -3.87
C LEU A 93 -5.90 -8.42 -2.60
N TYR A 94 -5.00 -8.02 -1.71
CA TYR A 94 -5.29 -7.15 -0.58
C TYR A 94 -4.53 -5.83 -0.74
N MET A 95 -5.23 -4.80 -1.20
CA MET A 95 -4.71 -3.43 -1.19
C MET A 95 -5.16 -2.75 0.10
N PHE A 96 -4.20 -2.19 0.85
CA PHE A 96 -4.51 -1.39 2.04
C PHE A 96 -4.28 0.09 1.76
N GLY A 97 -5.08 0.92 2.43
CA GLY A 97 -5.07 2.36 2.24
C GLY A 97 -3.98 3.07 3.03
N ASN A 98 -4.03 4.40 2.95
CA ASN A 98 -3.24 5.29 3.79
C ASN A 98 -4.09 5.82 4.96
N GLY A 99 -3.44 6.52 5.89
CA GLY A 99 -4.10 7.33 6.91
C GLY A 99 -3.70 8.80 6.79
N GLY A 100 -4.41 9.70 7.48
CA GLY A 100 -4.05 11.12 7.56
C GLY A 100 -3.84 11.76 6.19
N TRP A 101 -2.67 12.38 6.00
CA TRP A 101 -2.26 13.00 4.75
C TRP A 101 -1.48 12.07 3.82
N ALA A 102 -1.29 10.80 4.18
CA ALA A 102 -0.52 9.81 3.44
C ALA A 102 0.98 10.18 3.27
N GLY A 103 1.64 9.60 2.26
CA GLY A 103 3.05 9.84 1.96
C GLY A 103 4.04 9.17 2.92
N GLU A 104 3.61 8.27 3.81
CA GLU A 104 4.52 7.59 4.73
C GLU A 104 5.38 6.53 4.03
N PRO A 105 6.65 6.35 4.46
CA PRO A 105 7.51 5.29 3.91
C PRO A 105 6.88 3.90 4.04
N PHE A 106 7.02 3.06 3.00
CA PHE A 106 6.45 1.70 2.96
C PHE A 106 6.89 0.79 4.12
N GLU A 107 8.04 1.07 4.72
CA GLU A 107 8.59 0.30 5.83
C GLU A 107 8.21 0.88 7.21
N SER A 108 7.39 1.93 7.26
CA SER A 108 6.78 2.38 8.53
C SER A 108 6.01 1.24 9.20
N ALA A 109 6.07 1.19 10.53
CA ALA A 109 5.59 0.04 11.32
C ALA A 109 4.15 -0.37 10.99
N GLY A 110 3.24 0.59 10.84
CA GLY A 110 1.84 0.33 10.47
C GLY A 110 1.71 -0.37 9.12
N ARG A 111 2.35 0.19 8.08
CA ARG A 111 2.32 -0.35 6.70
C ARG A 111 2.98 -1.72 6.61
N ALA A 112 4.14 -1.88 7.26
CA ALA A 112 4.82 -3.17 7.34
C ALA A 112 3.93 -4.24 8.00
N ALA A 113 3.21 -3.87 9.06
CA ALA A 113 2.30 -4.79 9.73
C ALA A 113 1.08 -5.15 8.86
N HIS A 114 0.53 -4.22 8.07
CA HIS A 114 -0.54 -4.51 7.11
C HIS A 114 -0.11 -5.47 6.01
N ARG A 115 1.06 -5.22 5.42
CA ARG A 115 1.69 -6.12 4.43
C ARG A 115 1.88 -7.53 5.01
N ALA A 116 2.50 -7.62 6.19
CA ALA A 116 2.76 -8.89 6.86
C ALA A 116 1.48 -9.71 7.09
N ARG A 117 0.42 -9.06 7.60
CA ARG A 117 -0.89 -9.73 7.82
C ARG A 117 -1.52 -10.23 6.52
N GLY A 118 -1.53 -9.42 5.46
CA GLY A 118 -2.06 -9.83 4.15
C GLY A 118 -1.31 -11.03 3.58
N LEU A 119 0.03 -11.00 3.63
CA LEU A 119 0.89 -12.09 3.17
C LEU A 119 0.66 -13.37 3.99
N LYS A 120 0.57 -13.29 5.33
CA LYS A 120 0.26 -14.45 6.19
C LYS A 120 -1.10 -15.08 5.87
N ALA A 121 -2.07 -14.29 5.44
CA ALA A 121 -3.37 -14.78 5.00
C ALA A 121 -3.36 -15.33 3.55
N GLY A 122 -2.21 -15.32 2.87
CA GLY A 122 -2.01 -15.84 1.52
C GLY A 122 -2.31 -14.87 0.39
N PHE A 123 -2.63 -13.60 0.70
CA PHE A 123 -2.91 -12.57 -0.30
C PHE A 123 -1.61 -12.03 -0.88
N MET A 124 -1.65 -11.62 -2.15
CA MET A 124 -0.71 -10.61 -2.60
C MET A 124 -1.15 -9.25 -2.02
N THR A 125 -0.20 -8.37 -1.74
CA THR A 125 -0.52 -7.05 -1.19
C THR A 125 -0.04 -5.92 -2.07
N ALA A 126 -0.75 -4.79 -2.05
CA ALA A 126 -0.36 -3.58 -2.77
C ALA A 126 -0.58 -2.33 -1.90
N ALA A 127 0.28 -1.32 -2.04
CA ALA A 127 0.18 -0.07 -1.31
C ALA A 127 0.71 1.14 -2.09
N THR A 128 0.07 2.29 -1.84
CA THR A 128 0.30 3.68 -2.27
C THR A 128 1.13 4.61 -1.40
N ASP A 129 2.11 5.38 -1.83
CA ASP A 129 2.43 6.67 -1.16
C ASP A 129 1.48 7.82 -1.54
N THR A 130 0.61 7.61 -2.54
CA THR A 130 -0.32 8.60 -3.12
C THR A 130 0.34 9.78 -3.84
N GLY A 131 1.53 9.57 -4.40
CA GLY A 131 2.17 10.56 -5.27
C GLY A 131 2.84 11.71 -4.54
N HIS A 132 3.24 11.50 -3.29
CA HIS A 132 4.01 12.45 -2.49
C HIS A 132 4.67 11.77 -1.29
N SER A 133 5.61 12.46 -0.65
CA SER A 133 6.31 11.98 0.55
C SER A 133 6.12 12.95 1.70
N VAL A 134 5.69 12.45 2.87
CA VAL A 134 5.51 13.26 4.07
C VAL A 134 6.82 13.88 4.59
N LEU A 135 7.97 13.31 4.21
CA LEU A 135 9.29 13.84 4.58
C LEU A 135 9.64 15.12 3.83
N SER A 136 9.14 15.27 2.60
CA SER A 136 9.41 16.43 1.73
C SER A 136 8.24 17.41 1.72
N GLU A 137 7.03 16.90 1.88
CA GLU A 137 5.77 17.63 1.79
C GLU A 137 4.96 17.38 3.07
N PRO A 138 5.40 17.93 4.23
CA PRO A 138 4.74 17.67 5.50
C PRO A 138 3.31 18.22 5.52
N GLY A 139 2.43 17.51 6.24
CA GLY A 139 1.00 17.83 6.29
C GLY A 139 0.34 17.70 4.93
N ALA A 140 -0.52 18.67 4.57
CA ALA A 140 -1.19 18.70 3.27
C ALA A 140 -0.47 19.58 2.24
N SER A 141 0.82 19.90 2.41
CA SER A 141 1.53 20.84 1.53
C SER A 141 1.60 20.39 0.07
N PHE A 142 1.60 19.06 -0.17
CA PHE A 142 1.48 18.48 -1.52
C PHE A 142 0.24 18.97 -2.28
N ALA A 143 -0.84 19.31 -1.57
CA ALA A 143 -2.13 19.67 -2.17
C ALA A 143 -2.11 21.00 -2.92
N LEU A 144 -1.06 21.81 -2.74
CA LEU A 144 -0.80 22.99 -3.56
C LEU A 144 -0.50 22.63 -5.02
N ASN A 145 0.01 21.42 -5.27
CA ASN A 145 0.13 20.86 -6.60
C ASN A 145 -1.18 20.16 -7.00
N ARG A 146 -1.81 20.64 -8.08
CA ARG A 146 -3.11 20.12 -8.53
C ARG A 146 -3.06 18.63 -8.87
N GLN A 147 -1.97 18.15 -9.45
CA GLN A 147 -1.83 16.75 -9.84
C GLN A 147 -1.70 15.85 -8.61
N LYS A 148 -0.88 16.23 -7.63
CA LYS A 148 -0.75 15.48 -6.36
C LYS A 148 -2.07 15.42 -5.59
N LEU A 149 -2.84 16.51 -5.60
CA LEU A 149 -4.18 16.52 -5.00
C LEU A 149 -5.13 15.51 -5.67
N LEU A 150 -5.08 15.36 -7.00
CA LEU A 150 -5.87 14.34 -7.71
C LEU A 150 -5.39 12.92 -7.40
N ASP A 151 -4.08 12.75 -7.20
CA ASP A 151 -3.45 11.46 -6.94
C ASP A 151 -3.83 10.94 -5.56
N PHE A 152 -3.72 11.80 -4.56
CA PHE A 152 -4.26 11.58 -3.22
C PHE A 152 -5.77 11.33 -3.23
N GLY A 153 -6.52 12.16 -3.96
CA GLY A 153 -7.98 12.12 -3.92
C GLY A 153 -8.60 10.83 -4.46
N PHE A 154 -8.04 10.25 -5.52
CA PHE A 154 -8.56 8.98 -6.08
C PHE A 154 -7.57 8.23 -6.98
N ARG A 155 -6.76 8.94 -7.76
CA ARG A 155 -6.08 8.36 -8.92
C ARG A 155 -5.01 7.36 -8.49
N ALA A 156 -4.24 7.65 -7.44
CA ALA A 156 -3.20 6.74 -6.98
C ALA A 156 -3.77 5.38 -6.55
N MET A 157 -4.93 5.37 -5.90
CA MET A 157 -5.55 4.11 -5.47
C MET A 157 -6.03 3.27 -6.63
N HIS A 158 -6.69 3.90 -7.60
CA HIS A 158 -7.11 3.23 -8.82
C HIS A 158 -5.91 2.64 -9.58
N VAL A 159 -4.89 3.46 -9.85
CA VAL A 159 -3.69 3.07 -10.60
C VAL A 159 -2.95 1.94 -9.89
N THR A 160 -2.85 1.98 -8.56
CA THR A 160 -2.21 0.91 -7.79
C THR A 160 -2.95 -0.42 -7.93
N ALA A 161 -4.28 -0.41 -7.87
CA ALA A 161 -5.08 -1.62 -8.05
C ALA A 161 -4.91 -2.20 -9.46
N VAL A 162 -4.91 -1.35 -10.49
CA VAL A 162 -4.70 -1.78 -11.88
C VAL A 162 -3.29 -2.34 -12.07
N THR A 163 -2.27 -1.62 -11.62
CA THR A 163 -0.87 -2.05 -11.73
C THR A 163 -0.60 -3.36 -10.99
N ALA A 164 -1.13 -3.53 -9.78
CA ALA A 164 -0.97 -4.77 -9.03
C ALA A 164 -1.60 -5.97 -9.77
N LYS A 165 -2.77 -5.80 -10.39
CA LYS A 165 -3.40 -6.85 -11.21
C LYS A 165 -2.56 -7.20 -12.44
N THR A 166 -1.96 -6.21 -13.11
CA THR A 166 -1.04 -6.44 -14.23
C THR A 166 0.18 -7.24 -13.82
N ILE A 167 0.81 -6.86 -12.70
CA ILE A 167 1.99 -7.57 -12.17
C ILE A 167 1.63 -9.00 -11.79
N ALA A 168 0.48 -9.21 -11.15
CA ALA A 168 0.00 -10.55 -10.82
C ALA A 168 -0.25 -11.41 -12.06
N ALA A 169 -0.86 -10.83 -13.10
CA ALA A 169 -1.09 -11.53 -14.36
C ALA A 169 0.22 -11.96 -15.03
N ALA A 170 1.26 -11.12 -14.97
CA ALA A 170 2.59 -11.49 -15.45
C ALA A 170 3.24 -12.58 -14.57
N TYR A 171 3.24 -12.38 -13.25
CA TYR A 171 3.98 -13.22 -12.31
C TYR A 171 3.35 -14.60 -12.08
N TYR A 172 2.02 -14.69 -12.06
CA TYR A 172 1.25 -15.92 -11.78
C TYR A 172 0.50 -16.46 -12.99
N ALA A 173 0.62 -15.84 -14.17
CA ALA A 173 -0.17 -16.14 -15.38
C ALA A 173 -1.70 -16.00 -15.20
N THR A 174 -2.17 -15.38 -14.12
CA THR A 174 -3.58 -15.10 -13.87
C THR A 174 -3.74 -13.83 -13.03
N PRO A 175 -4.73 -12.97 -13.32
CA PRO A 175 -5.05 -11.88 -12.42
C PRO A 175 -5.68 -12.39 -11.12
N PRO A 176 -5.73 -11.55 -10.05
CA PRO A 176 -6.46 -11.86 -8.84
C PRO A 176 -7.95 -12.08 -9.12
N ALA A 177 -8.51 -13.15 -8.55
CA ALA A 177 -9.93 -13.47 -8.66
C ALA A 177 -10.81 -12.58 -7.76
N LYS A 178 -10.22 -12.00 -6.70
CA LYS A 178 -10.87 -11.08 -5.75
C LYS A 178 -9.89 -10.01 -5.28
#